data_AF-A0A822FWQ5-F1
#
_entry.id   AF-A0A822FWQ5-F1
#
_cell.length_a   1.000
_cell.length_b   1.000
_cell.length_c   1.000
_cell.angle_alpha   90.00
_cell.angle_beta   90.00
_cell.angle_gamma   90.00
#
_symmetry.space_group_name_H-M   'P 1'
#
loop_
_entity.id
_entity.type
_entity.pdbx_description
1 polymer ?
#
loop_
_entity_poly.entity_id
_entity_poly.type
_entity_poly.pdbx_seq_one_letter_code
_entity_poly.pdbx_strand_id
1 'polypeptide(L)'
;MHSERTTDLSILYSNLKSHPTNQEYVVLIKTGSMNPIHRCHISNMIRTKQYLERVHNFNVIGGYISPTHDEYVHGKLRHELINGQHRIEMCRKAIEEAGQQHWLSVDMAE
;
A
#
# COMPACT_ATOMS: atom_id res chain seq x y z
N MET A 1 -4.15 -25.89 -4.48
CA MET A 1 -4.81 -24.59 -4.72
C MET A 1 -3.72 -23.62 -5.14
N HIS A 2 -3.67 -23.23 -6.41
CA HIS A 2 -2.81 -22.14 -6.82
C HIS A 2 -3.34 -20.89 -6.11
N SER A 3 -2.57 -20.37 -5.15
CA SER A 3 -2.86 -19.08 -4.51
C SER A 3 -3.11 -18.06 -5.62
N GLU A 4 -4.32 -17.54 -5.71
CA GLU A 4 -4.54 -16.29 -6.43
C GLU A 4 -3.57 -15.26 -5.85
N ARG A 5 -2.96 -14.44 -6.72
CA ARG A 5 -2.00 -13.44 -6.27
C ARG A 5 -2.72 -12.43 -5.38
N THR A 6 -2.29 -12.30 -4.13
CA THR A 6 -2.85 -11.36 -3.14
C THR A 6 -2.54 -9.91 -3.48
N THR A 7 -1.45 -9.68 -4.23
CA THR A 7 -1.03 -8.36 -4.69
C THR A 7 -1.46 -8.11 -6.13
N ASP A 8 -2.24 -7.05 -6.36
CA ASP A 8 -2.55 -6.58 -7.71
C ASP A 8 -1.36 -5.85 -8.33
N LEU A 9 -0.78 -6.40 -9.39
CA LEU A 9 0.36 -5.84 -10.11
C LEU A 9 -0.03 -4.92 -11.27
N SER A 10 -1.33 -4.72 -11.53
CA SER A 10 -1.83 -3.92 -12.66
C SER A 10 -1.28 -2.49 -12.65
N ILE A 11 -1.21 -1.87 -11.47
CA ILE A 11 -0.67 -0.52 -11.28
C ILE A 11 0.80 -0.42 -11.68
N LEU A 12 1.61 -1.45 -11.38
CA LEU A 12 3.03 -1.45 -11.71
C LEU A 12 3.22 -1.58 -13.22
N TYR A 13 2.50 -2.49 -13.86
CA TYR A 13 2.60 -2.67 -15.31
C TYR A 13 2.13 -1.43 -16.09
N SER A 14 1.10 -0.74 -15.60
CA SER A 14 0.62 0.52 -16.17
C SER A 14 1.69 1.62 -16.06
N ASN A 15 2.29 1.76 -14.88
CA ASN A 15 3.27 2.82 -14.62
C ASN A 15 4.63 2.54 -15.27
N LEU A 16 5.05 1.27 -15.37
CA LEU A 16 6.28 0.89 -16.09
C LEU A 16 6.24 1.29 -17.58
N LYS A 17 5.08 1.24 -18.23
CA LYS A 17 4.94 1.62 -19.65
C LYS A 17 4.98 3.13 -19.89
N SER A 18 4.67 3.93 -18.86
CA SER A 18 4.46 5.38 -18.98
C SER A 18 5.64 6.22 -18.52
N HIS A 19 6.66 5.63 -17.89
CA HIS A 19 7.76 6.37 -17.28
C HIS A 19 9.11 6.16 -17.98
N PRO A 20 10.02 7.16 -17.94
CA PRO A 20 11.33 7.08 -18.57
C PRO A 20 12.23 6.02 -17.92
N THR A 21 12.98 5.31 -18.77
CA THR A 21 13.87 4.19 -18.37
C THR A 21 15.20 4.60 -17.75
N ASN A 22 15.46 5.91 -17.65
CA ASN A 22 16.74 6.44 -17.15
C ASN A 22 16.75 6.71 -15.63
N GLN A 23 15.68 6.35 -14.92
CA GLN A 23 15.56 6.46 -13.47
C GLN A 23 15.39 5.07 -12.86
N GLU A 24 15.91 4.87 -11.65
CA GLU A 24 15.67 3.63 -10.92
C GLU A 24 14.19 3.57 -10.47
N TYR A 25 13.56 2.43 -10.74
CA TYR A 25 12.17 2.19 -10.37
C TYR A 25 12.06 1.76 -8.91
N VAL A 26 11.11 2.36 -8.21
CA VAL A 26 10.84 2.10 -6.80
C VAL A 26 9.39 1.70 -6.60
N VAL A 27 9.18 0.69 -5.75
CA VAL A 27 7.86 0.31 -5.23
C VAL A 27 7.86 0.55 -3.73
N LEU A 28 6.87 1.29 -3.24
CA LEU A 28 6.73 1.58 -1.81
C LEU A 28 5.84 0.55 -1.11
N ILE A 29 6.29 0.00 0.02
CA ILE A 29 5.47 -0.93 0.81
C ILE A 29 5.33 -0.37 2.22
N LYS A 30 4.09 -0.28 2.70
CA LYS A 30 3.77 0.08 4.07
C LYS A 30 3.06 -1.08 4.76
N THR A 31 3.76 -1.72 5.68
CA THR A 31 3.21 -2.77 6.54
C THR A 31 2.69 -2.18 7.85
N GLY A 32 1.74 -2.86 8.48
CA GLY A 32 1.29 -2.53 9.83
C GLY A 32 -0.06 -3.13 10.17
N SER A 33 -0.50 -2.94 11.42
CA SER A 33 -1.79 -3.47 11.87
C SER A 33 -2.97 -2.85 11.13
N MET A 34 -2.92 -1.55 10.76
CA MET A 34 -4.04 -0.84 10.10
C MET A 34 -5.39 -1.06 10.82
N ASN A 35 -5.38 -0.85 12.15
CA ASN A 35 -6.48 -1.17 13.06
C ASN A 35 -7.00 0.09 13.79
N PRO A 36 -7.68 1.03 13.11
CA PRO A 36 -7.89 1.12 11.66
C PRO A 36 -6.75 1.84 10.92
N ILE A 37 -6.90 2.07 9.61
CA ILE A 37 -6.06 3.00 8.86
C ILE A 37 -6.42 4.46 9.19
N HIS A 38 -5.45 5.37 9.15
CA HIS A 38 -5.65 6.81 9.39
C HIS A 38 -5.06 7.65 8.26
N ARG A 39 -5.51 8.93 8.13
CA ARG A 39 -4.99 9.89 7.14
C ARG A 39 -3.46 10.03 7.18
N CYS A 40 -2.84 9.88 8.35
CA CYS A 40 -1.39 9.93 8.50
C CYS A 40 -0.67 8.80 7.72
N HIS A 41 -1.26 7.59 7.65
CA HIS A 41 -0.68 6.50 6.88
C HIS A 41 -0.63 6.83 5.38
N ILE A 42 -1.71 7.40 4.85
CA ILE A 42 -1.79 7.84 3.45
C ILE A 42 -0.83 9.01 3.20
N SER A 43 -0.84 10.02 4.08
CA SER A 43 0.06 11.18 3.96
C SER A 43 1.52 10.77 3.97
N ASN A 44 1.89 9.77 4.78
CA ASN A 44 3.24 9.21 4.81
C ASN A 44 3.63 8.59 3.45
N MET A 45 2.75 7.80 2.83
CA MET A 45 3.01 7.24 1.50
C MET A 45 3.21 8.34 0.44
N ILE A 46 2.33 9.34 0.42
CA ILE A 46 2.40 10.47 -0.53
C ILE A 46 3.70 11.25 -0.34
N ARG A 47 4.05 11.59 0.90
CA ARG A 47 5.26 12.36 1.22
C ARG A 47 6.53 11.60 0.87
N THR A 48 6.57 10.30 1.14
CA THR A 48 7.72 9.45 0.75
C THR A 48 7.88 9.41 -0.76
N LYS A 49 6.79 9.21 -1.52
CA LYS A 49 6.82 9.27 -2.98
C LYS A 49 7.40 10.60 -3.48
N GLN A 50 6.82 11.71 -3.02
CA GLN A 50 7.27 13.06 -3.40
C GLN A 50 8.73 13.31 -3.06
N TYR A 51 9.20 12.83 -1.92
CA TYR A 51 10.60 13.00 -1.50
C TYR A 51 11.55 12.21 -2.40
N LEU A 52 11.24 10.95 -2.70
CA LEU A 52 12.08 10.11 -3.57
C LEU A 52 12.15 10.66 -5.00
N GLU A 53 11.02 11.10 -5.54
CA GLU A 53 10.95 11.65 -6.90
C GLU A 53 11.68 13.00 -7.00
N ARG A 54 11.51 13.89 -6.03
CA ARG A 54 12.07 15.26 -6.10
C ARG A 54 13.51 15.37 -5.66
N VAL A 55 13.90 14.61 -4.63
CA VAL A 55 15.21 14.76 -3.99
C VAL A 55 16.21 13.73 -4.49
N HIS A 56 15.75 12.50 -4.76
CA HIS A 56 16.62 11.38 -5.13
C HIS A 56 16.54 10.99 -6.61
N ASN A 57 15.71 11.67 -7.41
CA ASN A 57 15.50 11.37 -8.83
C ASN A 57 15.10 9.91 -9.10
N PHE A 58 14.38 9.30 -8.14
CA PHE A 58 13.79 7.98 -8.30
C PHE A 58 12.43 8.07 -8.99
N ASN A 59 12.01 6.97 -9.60
CA ASN A 59 10.70 6.86 -10.19
C ASN A 59 9.82 5.87 -9.41
N VAL A 60 8.85 6.40 -8.66
CA VAL A 60 7.93 5.58 -7.86
C VAL A 60 6.79 5.08 -8.75
N ILE A 61 6.93 3.85 -9.24
CA ILE A 61 5.97 3.21 -10.16
C ILE A 61 4.76 2.58 -9.45
N GLY A 62 4.80 2.51 -8.12
CA GLY A 62 3.63 2.09 -7.36
C GLY A 62 3.90 1.95 -5.88
N GLY A 63 2.84 1.66 -5.14
CA GLY A 63 2.95 1.35 -3.73
C GLY A 63 1.79 0.51 -3.21
N TYR A 64 2.03 -0.12 -2.07
CA TYR A 64 1.10 -1.02 -1.42
C TYR A 64 1.00 -0.73 0.07
N ILE A 65 -0.23 -0.63 0.56
CA ILE A 65 -0.53 -0.76 1.98
C ILE A 65 -0.84 -2.23 2.24
N SER A 66 -0.09 -2.87 3.14
CA SER A 66 -0.18 -4.30 3.45
C SER A 66 -0.55 -4.48 4.92
N PRO A 67 -1.86 -4.57 5.25
CA PRO A 67 -2.31 -4.88 6.60
C PRO A 67 -1.82 -6.28 7.01
N THR A 68 -1.21 -6.41 8.19
CA THR A 68 -0.68 -7.69 8.67
C THR A 68 -1.79 -8.67 9.07
N HIS A 69 -1.52 -9.98 9.07
CA HIS A 69 -2.42 -11.06 9.51
C HIS A 69 -3.03 -10.87 10.91
N ASP A 70 -4.24 -11.40 11.09
CA ASP A 70 -5.01 -11.30 12.35
C ASP A 70 -4.28 -11.93 13.54
N GLU A 71 -3.54 -13.01 13.37
CA GLU A 71 -2.78 -13.64 14.48
C GLU A 71 -1.76 -12.68 15.09
N TYR A 72 -1.01 -11.98 14.24
CA TYR A 72 -0.02 -10.99 14.68
C TYR A 72 -0.69 -9.81 15.38
N VAL A 73 -1.79 -9.31 14.81
CA VAL A 73 -2.50 -8.16 15.38
C VAL A 73 -3.22 -8.56 16.68
N HIS A 74 -3.77 -9.77 16.78
CA HIS A 74 -4.33 -10.31 18.01
C HIS A 74 -3.26 -10.42 19.12
N GLY A 75 -2.04 -10.83 18.77
CA GLY A 75 -0.90 -10.83 19.68
C GLY A 75 -0.63 -9.46 20.33
N LYS A 76 -0.87 -8.37 19.57
CA LYS A 76 -0.64 -6.99 20.00
C LYS A 76 -1.83 -6.32 20.68
N LEU A 77 -3.02 -6.47 20.10
CA LEU A 77 -4.21 -5.69 20.41
C LEU A 77 -5.31 -6.51 21.09
N ARG A 78 -5.15 -7.84 21.16
CA ARG A 78 -6.09 -8.76 21.83
C ARG A 78 -7.52 -8.57 21.31
N HIS A 79 -8.42 -8.08 22.17
CA HIS A 79 -9.84 -7.90 21.89
C HIS A 79 -10.15 -6.63 21.09
N GLU A 80 -9.17 -5.72 20.93
CA GLU A 80 -9.29 -4.51 20.10
C GLU A 80 -9.01 -4.79 18.61
N LEU A 81 -8.75 -6.06 18.25
CA LEU A 81 -8.57 -6.49 16.87
C LEU A 81 -9.83 -6.23 16.04
N ILE A 82 -9.67 -5.49 14.97
CA ILE A 82 -10.56 -5.43 13.82
C ILE A 82 -10.12 -6.53 12.84
N ASN A 83 -11.07 -7.35 12.41
CA ASN A 83 -10.83 -8.46 11.46
C ASN A 83 -10.09 -7.99 10.19
N GLY A 84 -9.21 -8.85 9.67
CA GLY A 84 -8.36 -8.58 8.50
C GLY A 84 -9.11 -8.05 7.29
N GLN A 85 -10.24 -8.66 6.95
CA GLN A 85 -11.06 -8.24 5.81
C GLN A 85 -11.59 -6.81 5.97
N HIS A 86 -12.02 -6.44 7.19
CA HIS A 86 -12.42 -5.06 7.47
C HIS A 86 -11.24 -4.09 7.39
N ARG A 87 -10.06 -4.49 7.86
CA ARG A 87 -8.86 -3.65 7.77
C ARG A 87 -8.42 -3.42 6.33
N ILE A 88 -8.46 -4.47 5.49
CA ILE A 88 -8.21 -4.37 4.05
C ILE A 88 -9.20 -3.41 3.40
N GLU A 89 -10.51 -3.56 3.67
CA GLU A 89 -11.53 -2.71 3.05
C GLU A 89 -11.42 -1.24 3.51
N MET A 90 -11.13 -1.00 4.80
CA MET A 90 -10.83 0.34 5.29
C MET A 90 -9.61 0.94 4.57
N CYS A 91 -8.57 0.15 4.31
CA CYS A 91 -7.41 0.62 3.53
C CYS A 91 -7.79 1.01 2.10
N ARG A 92 -8.61 0.21 1.42
CA ARG A 92 -9.10 0.53 0.07
C ARG A 92 -9.85 1.84 0.05
N LYS A 93 -10.81 2.02 0.96
CA LYS A 93 -11.60 3.25 1.08
C LYS A 93 -10.74 4.47 1.40
N ALA A 94 -9.74 4.33 2.28
CA ALA A 94 -8.85 5.44 2.61
C ALA A 94 -7.96 5.87 1.43
N ILE A 95 -7.53 4.93 0.59
CA ILE A 95 -6.81 5.24 -0.66
C ILE A 95 -7.74 5.93 -1.66
N GLU A 96 -8.97 5.44 -1.78
CA GLU A 96 -10.00 6.02 -2.66
C GLU A 96 -10.36 7.45 -2.27
N GLU A 97 -10.63 7.68 -0.99
CA GLU A 97 -10.95 9.01 -0.44
C GLU A 97 -9.81 10.01 -0.71
N ALA A 98 -8.56 9.55 -0.71
CA ALA A 98 -7.39 10.38 -0.99
C ALA A 98 -7.07 10.55 -2.49
N GLY A 99 -7.81 9.90 -3.39
CA GLY A 99 -7.60 9.96 -4.83
C GLY A 99 -6.25 9.39 -5.30
N GLN A 100 -5.70 8.39 -4.59
CA GLN A 100 -4.34 7.86 -4.85
C GLN A 100 -4.32 6.52 -5.60
N GLN A 101 -5.46 6.04 -6.11
CA GLN A 101 -5.60 4.72 -6.75
C GLN A 101 -4.72 4.52 -7.99
N HIS A 102 -4.25 5.61 -8.62
CA HIS A 102 -3.42 5.56 -9.82
C HIS A 102 -2.01 4.97 -9.58
N TRP A 103 -1.55 4.92 -8.33
CA TRP A 103 -0.24 4.36 -7.98
C TRP A 103 -0.23 3.59 -6.67
N LEU A 104 -1.21 3.79 -5.79
CA LEU A 104 -1.27 3.16 -4.47
C LEU A 104 -2.42 2.16 -4.43
N SER A 105 -2.16 0.93 -4.00
CA SER A 105 -3.16 -0.13 -3.82
C SER A 105 -3.03 -0.81 -2.46
N VAL A 106 -3.95 -1.73 -2.16
CA VAL A 106 -3.87 -2.58 -0.97
C VAL A 106 -3.32 -3.94 -1.38
N ASP A 107 -2.30 -4.40 -0.67
CA ASP A 107 -1.84 -5.78 -0.75
C ASP A 107 -2.67 -6.64 0.21
N MET A 108 -3.33 -7.67 -0.32
CA MET A 108 -4.25 -8.53 0.42
C MET A 108 -3.54 -9.72 1.07
N ALA A 109 -2.28 -9.57 1.48
CA ALA A 109 -1.53 -10.63 2.13
C ALA A 109 -2.14 -10.94 3.53
N GLU A 110 -3.22 -11.72 3.47
CA GLU A 110 -3.82 -12.67 4.43
C GLU A 110 -2.86 -13.75 4.91
#